data_AF-A0A7C1KB44-F1
#
_entry.id   AF-A0A7C1KB44-F1
#
_cell.length_a   1.000
_cell.length_b   1.000
_cell.length_c   1.000
_cell.angle_alpha   90.00
_cell.angle_beta   90.00
_cell.angle_gamma   90.00
#
_symmetry.space_group_name_H-M   'P 1'
#
loop_
_entity.id
_entity.type
_entity.pdbx_description
1 polymer ?
#
loop_
_entity_poly.entity_id
_entity_poly.type
_entity_poly.pdbx_seq_one_letter_code
_entity_poly.pdbx_strand_id
1 'polypeptide(L)' 'MCMTCGCRDWDNDHGDPKNITYRRLLEAAEAGGVTVQEAAEHLRQGVRAILAAERAHAKAK' A
#
# COMPACT_ATOMS: atom_id res chain seq x y z
N MET A 1 -6.07 7.43 4.99
CA MET A 1 -6.25 7.50 3.52
C MET A 1 -6.93 8.80 3.26
N CYS A 2 -6.27 9.78 2.65
CA CYS A 2 -4.95 9.69 2.02
C CYS A 2 -4.79 8.54 1.02
N MET A 3 -3.59 8.02 0.79
CA MET A 3 -3.16 7.38 -0.47
C MET A 3 -4.05 6.30 -1.11
N THR A 4 -5.03 5.70 -0.42
CA THR A 4 -6.01 4.78 -1.03
C THR A 4 -7.23 5.44 -1.64
N CYS A 5 -7.73 6.56 -1.11
CA CYS A 5 -8.92 7.23 -1.69
C CYS A 5 -8.55 7.98 -2.99
N GLY A 6 -7.31 8.47 -3.08
CA GLY A 6 -6.85 9.27 -4.22
C GLY A 6 -7.30 10.73 -4.18
N CYS A 7 -7.97 11.18 -3.11
CA CYS A 7 -8.50 12.54 -2.94
C CYS A 7 -7.43 13.65 -2.82
N ARG A 8 -6.14 13.28 -2.73
CA ARG A 8 -4.97 14.17 -2.58
C ARG A 8 -4.73 14.79 -1.21
N ASP A 9 -5.54 14.46 -0.21
CA ASP A 9 -5.25 14.78 1.18
C ASP A 9 -4.38 13.66 1.78
N TRP A 10 -3.08 13.68 1.45
CA TRP A 10 -2.17 12.52 1.60
C TRP A 10 -1.75 12.16 3.02
N ASP A 11 -2.10 12.93 4.05
CA ASP A 11 -1.82 12.53 5.44
C ASP A 11 -3.05 12.45 6.36
N ASN A 12 -4.25 12.71 5.83
CA ASN A 12 -5.50 12.67 6.59
C ASN A 12 -6.19 11.31 6.48
N ASP A 13 -6.46 10.63 7.59
CA ASP A 13 -7.14 9.35 7.58
C ASP A 13 -8.66 9.42 7.41
N HIS A 14 -9.21 10.63 7.38
CA HIS A 14 -10.65 10.92 7.31
C HIS A 14 -11.46 10.20 8.39
N GLY A 15 -10.85 9.92 9.54
CA GLY A 15 -11.50 9.29 10.70
C GLY A 15 -11.54 7.77 10.69
N ASP A 16 -10.96 7.08 9.69
CA ASP A 16 -10.79 5.62 9.71
C ASP A 16 -9.29 5.26 9.74
N PRO A 17 -8.77 4.69 10.84
CA PRO A 17 -7.35 4.38 11.00
C PRO A 17 -6.84 3.23 10.11
N LYS A 18 -7.74 2.43 9.50
CA LYS A 18 -7.35 1.43 8.48
C LYS A 18 -6.80 2.10 7.24
N ASN A 19 -7.01 3.40 7.16
CA ASN A 19 -6.71 4.13 6.00
C ASN A 19 -5.17 4.45 5.89
N ILE A 20 -4.42 3.81 4.97
CA ILE A 20 -3.05 4.19 4.49
C ILE A 20 -2.86 5.70 4.25
N THR A 21 -1.88 6.27 4.95
CA THR A 21 -1.42 7.65 4.84
C THR A 21 -0.01 7.76 4.28
N TYR A 22 0.41 8.96 3.88
CA TYR A 22 1.81 9.25 3.55
C TYR A 22 2.70 8.97 4.75
N ARG A 23 2.31 9.39 5.96
CA ARG A 23 3.04 9.04 7.20
C ARG A 23 3.17 7.53 7.38
N ARG A 24 2.13 6.75 7.10
CA ARG A 24 2.21 5.29 7.19
C ARG A 24 3.15 4.67 6.15
N LEU A 25 3.22 5.27 4.95
CA LEU A 25 4.19 4.87 3.93
C LEU A 25 5.62 5.25 4.35
N LEU A 26 5.81 6.42 4.96
CA LEU A 26 7.09 6.87 5.49
C LEU A 26 7.59 5.94 6.61
N GLU A 27 6.74 5.64 7.59
CA GLU A 27 7.04 4.69 8.68
C GLU A 27 7.44 3.30 8.13
N ALA A 28 6.77 2.83 7.08
CA ALA A 28 7.12 1.57 6.42
C ALA A 28 8.47 1.63 5.70
N ALA A 29 8.79 2.76 5.06
CA ALA A 29 10.06 2.99 4.39
C ALA A 29 11.23 3.01 5.40
N GLU A 30 11.05 3.73 6.51
CA GLU A 30 12.01 3.78 7.63
C GLU A 30 12.25 2.39 8.22
N ALA A 31 11.17 1.65 8.53
CA ALA A 31 11.28 0.29 9.06
C ALA A 31 11.98 -0.68 8.10
N GLY A 32 11.81 -0.48 6.79
CA GLY A 32 12.45 -1.29 5.74
C GLY A 32 13.86 -0.86 5.37
N GLY A 33 14.34 0.29 5.85
CA GLY A 33 15.62 0.86 5.44
C GLY A 33 15.66 1.24 3.95
N VAL A 34 14.52 1.63 3.37
CA VAL A 34 14.38 2.01 1.95
C VAL A 34 13.84 3.42 1.83
N THR A 35 13.93 4.02 0.65
CA THR A 35 13.27 5.30 0.35
C THR A 35 11.75 5.13 0.29
N VAL A 36 11.01 6.22 0.51
CA VAL A 36 9.55 6.26 0.35
C VAL A 36 9.11 5.81 -1.05
N GLN A 37 9.89 6.16 -2.07
CA GLN A 37 9.61 5.78 -3.45
C GLN A 37 9.81 4.27 -3.69
N GLU A 38 10.87 3.67 -3.14
CA GLU A 38 11.08 2.23 -3.17
C GLU A 38 9.98 1.48 -2.41
N ALA A 39 9.59 1.96 -1.23
CA ALA A 39 8.47 1.39 -0.47
C ALA A 39 7.17 1.38 -1.29
N ALA A 40 6.86 2.48 -1.99
CA ALA A 40 5.69 2.56 -2.87
C ALA A 40 5.75 1.57 -4.05
N GLU A 41 6.93 1.40 -4.64
CA GLU A 41 7.13 0.44 -5.75
C GLU A 41 7.03 -1.01 -5.24
N HIS A 42 7.64 -1.34 -4.10
CA HIS A 42 7.53 -2.66 -3.47
C HIS A 42 6.07 -3.01 -3.12
N LEU A 43 5.31 -2.06 -2.57
CA LEU A 43 3.88 -2.24 -2.32
C LEU A 43 3.12 -2.56 -3.61
N ARG A 44 3.35 -1.82 -4.68
CA ARG A 44 2.72 -2.07 -5.98
C ARG A 44 3.08 -3.45 -6.55
N GLN A 45 4.34 -3.86 -6.42
CA GLN A 45 4.78 -5.19 -6.87
C GLN A 45 4.16 -6.31 -6.04
N GLY A 46 4.15 -6.18 -4.72
CA GLY A 46 3.54 -7.16 -3.81
C GLY A 46 2.04 -7.35 -4.07
N VAL A 47 1.29 -6.25 -4.23
CA VAL A 47 -0.14 -6.30 -4.57
C VAL A 47 -0.37 -7.04 -5.89
N ARG A 48 0.42 -6.77 -6.93
CA ARG A 48 0.31 -7.47 -8.23
C ARG A 48 0.56 -8.97 -8.09
N ALA A 49 1.59 -9.37 -7.34
CA ALA A 49 1.94 -10.76 -7.12
C ALA A 49 0.83 -11.53 -6.35
N ILE A 50 0.30 -10.92 -5.29
CA ILE A 50 -0.78 -11.51 -4.48
C ILE A 50 -2.04 -11.72 -5.32
N LEU A 51 -2.49 -10.69 -6.05
CA LEU A 51 -3.68 -10.79 -6.91
C LEU A 51 -3.52 -11.83 -8.03
N ALA A 52 -2.31 -11.98 -8.58
CA ALA A 52 -2.02 -13.02 -9.56
C ALA A 52 -2.11 -14.42 -8.95
N ALA A 53 -1.55 -14.62 -7.76
CA ALA A 53 -1.62 -15.87 -7.02
C ALA A 53 -3.06 -16.25 -6.67
N GLU A 54 -3.86 -15.31 -6.15
CA GLU A 54 -5.27 -15.53 -5.82
C GLU A 54 -6.09 -16.00 -7.03
N ARG A 55 -5.87 -15.39 -8.21
CA ARG A 55 -6.53 -15.79 -9.45
C ARG A 55 -6.13 -17.19 -9.91
N ALA A 56 -4.86 -17.56 -9.75
CA ALA A 56 -4.39 -18.89 -10.07
C ALA A 56 -5.05 -19.93 -9.15
N HIS A 57 -5.12 -19.66 -7.84
CA HIS A 57 -5.80 -20.51 -6.86
C HIS A 57 -7.30 -20.64 -7.14
N ALA A 58 -7.97 -19.56 -7.53
CA ALA A 58 -9.41 -19.59 -7.85
C ALA A 58 -9.73 -20.42 -9.10
N LYS A 59 -8.85 -20.47 -10.10
CA LYS A 59 -9.02 -21.28 -11.31
C LYS A 59 -8.76 -22.78 -11.11
N ALA A 60 -8.09 -23.14 -10.03
CA ALA A 60 -7.75 -24.52 -9.70
C ALA A 60 -8.83 -25.23 -8.86
N LYS A 61 -9.90 -24.52 -8.49
CA LYS A 61 -11.09 -25.05 -7.80
C LYS A 61 -12.25 -25.14 -8.78
#